data_AF-W2RSE4-F1
#
_entry.id   AF-W2RSE4-F1
#
_cell.length_a   1.000
_cell.length_b   1.000
_cell.length_c   1.000
_cell.angle_alpha   90.00
_cell.angle_beta   90.00
_cell.angle_gamma   90.00
#
_symmetry.space_group_name_H-M   'P 1'
#
loop_
_entity.id
_entity.type
_entity.pdbx_description
1 polymer ?
#
loop_
_entity_poly.entity_id
_entity_poly.type
_entity_poly.pdbx_seq_one_letter_code
_entity_poly.pdbx_strand_id
1 'polypeptide(L)' 'MADALAHLDNRTKLEWQASLDTEYQPKKVHRRTSIICTIGPKTNSPEKITMLRKGKYTIAY' A
#
# COMPACT_ATOMS: atom_id res chain seq x y z
N MET A 1 9.42 17.49 7.58
CA MET A 1 9.10 16.23 8.33
C MET A 1 7.72 15.78 7.86
N ALA A 2 7.65 14.84 6.91
CA ALA A 2 6.37 14.38 6.35
C ALA A 2 5.61 13.46 7.34
N ASP A 3 5.02 14.07 8.36
CA ASP A 3 4.10 13.41 9.27
C ASP A 3 2.65 13.53 8.73
N ALA A 4 1.74 12.66 9.18
CA ALA A 4 0.33 12.73 8.84
C ALA A 4 -0.36 14.02 9.35
N LEU A 5 0.34 14.89 10.07
CA LEU A 5 -0.17 16.22 10.43
C LEU A 5 0.38 17.31 9.51
N ALA A 6 1.51 17.09 8.85
CA ALA A 6 2.15 18.07 7.97
C ALA A 6 1.37 18.28 6.65
N HIS A 7 0.57 17.31 6.21
CA HIS A 7 -0.25 17.48 5.01
C HIS A 7 -1.46 18.42 5.22
N LEU A 8 -1.84 18.72 6.47
CA LEU A 8 -2.91 19.66 6.81
C LEU A 8 -2.48 21.14 6.63
N ASP A 9 -1.17 21.41 6.60
CA ASP A 9 -0.62 22.75 6.42
C ASP A 9 -0.73 23.24 4.96
N ASN A 10 -0.78 22.30 4.01
CA ASN A 10 -0.99 22.60 2.60
C ASN A 10 -2.44 23.07 2.38
N ARG A 11 -2.62 24.31 1.92
CA ARG A 11 -3.96 24.91 1.76
C ARG A 11 -4.60 24.56 0.42
N THR A 12 -3.80 24.15 -0.56
CA THR A 12 -4.28 23.81 -1.90
C THR A 12 -3.77 22.45 -2.37
N LYS A 13 -4.57 21.80 -3.22
CA LYS A 13 -4.18 20.51 -3.84
C LYS A 13 -2.90 20.63 -4.67
N LEU A 14 -2.69 21.77 -5.33
CA LEU A 14 -1.50 22.02 -6.15
C LEU A 14 -0.22 22.07 -5.31
N GLU A 15 -0.25 22.82 -4.20
CA GLU A 15 0.85 22.93 -3.24
C GLU A 15 1.23 21.57 -2.65
N TRP A 16 0.23 20.75 -2.30
CA TRP A 16 0.46 19.39 -1.81
C TRP A 16 1.16 18.50 -2.84
N GLN A 17 0.74 18.55 -4.10
CA GLN A 17 1.35 17.75 -5.18
C GLN A 17 2.78 18.21 -5.50
N ALA A 18 3.02 19.52 -5.49
CA ALA A 18 4.35 20.08 -5.71
C ALA A 18 5.33 19.76 -4.57
N SER A 19 4.82 19.53 -3.36
CA SER A 19 5.61 19.20 -2.17
C SER A 19 5.85 17.69 -1.99
N LEU A 20 5.58 16.86 -3.00
CA LEU A 20 5.86 15.43 -2.97
C LEU A 20 7.37 15.17 -3.04
N ASP A 21 7.87 14.40 -2.08
CA ASP A 21 9.28 14.02 -1.97
C ASP A 21 9.43 12.50 -2.17
N THR A 22 10.25 12.10 -3.15
CA THR A 22 10.53 10.69 -3.45
C THR A 22 11.62 10.08 -2.57
N GLU A 23 12.45 10.90 -1.93
CA GLU A 23 13.49 10.45 -1.00
C GLU A 23 12.91 10.19 0.40
N TYR A 24 11.72 10.71 0.67
CA TYR A 24 11.02 10.47 1.91
C TYR A 24 10.67 8.98 2.12
N GLN A 25 11.25 8.39 3.15
CA GLN A 25 10.92 7.02 3.58
C GLN A 25 9.99 7.06 4.81
N PRO A 26 8.74 6.58 4.69
CA PRO A 26 7.81 6.60 5.81
C PRO A 26 8.27 5.64 6.92
N LYS A 27 8.23 6.11 8.17
CA LYS A 27 8.59 5.31 9.36
C LYS A 27 7.73 4.05 9.46
N LYS A 28 8.30 2.84 9.37
CA LYS A 28 7.65 1.50 9.49
C LYS A 28 6.10 1.55 9.54
N VAL A 29 5.48 1.89 8.42
CA VAL A 29 4.02 2.00 8.32
C VAL A 29 3.45 0.64 7.92
N HIS A 30 2.54 0.10 8.72
CA HIS A 30 1.70 -1.00 8.28
C HIS A 30 0.74 -0.49 7.21
N ARG A 31 0.74 -1.16 6.05
CA ARG A 31 -0.20 -0.83 4.96
C ARG A 31 -1.63 -0.86 5.49
N ARG A 32 -2.35 0.26 5.35
CA ARG A 32 -3.74 0.42 5.84
C ARG A 32 -4.77 -0.19 4.89
N THR A 33 -4.43 -0.30 3.61
CA THR A 33 -5.29 -0.90 2.60
C THR A 33 -5.17 -2.42 2.60
N SER A 34 -6.16 -3.13 2.06
CA SER A 34 -6.08 -4.55 1.68
C SER A 34 -5.70 -4.67 0.18
N ILE A 35 -5.13 -5.80 -0.25
CA ILE A 35 -4.90 -6.09 -1.68
C ILE A 35 -5.71 -7.34 -1.90
N ILE A 36 -6.65 -7.27 -2.84
CA ILE A 36 -7.52 -8.37 -3.18
C ILE A 36 -6.98 -9.01 -4.44
N CYS A 37 -6.72 -10.32 -4.40
CA CYS A 37 -6.32 -11.09 -5.57
C CYS A 37 -7.38 -12.13 -5.93
N THR A 38 -7.67 -12.23 -7.23
CA THR A 38 -8.52 -13.27 -7.80
C THR A 38 -7.71 -14.55 -7.98
N ILE A 39 -8.30 -15.69 -7.65
CA ILE A 39 -7.65 -16.99 -7.86
C ILE A 39 -7.92 -17.49 -9.28
N GLY A 40 -6.85 -17.69 -10.04
CA GLY A 40 -6.89 -18.34 -11.35
C GLY A 40 -6.22 -19.72 -11.36
N PRO A 41 -6.26 -20.44 -12.49
CA PRO A 41 -5.66 -21.78 -12.63
C PRO A 41 -4.15 -21.78 -12.34
N LYS A 42 -3.46 -20.65 -12.58
CA LYS A 42 -2.03 -20.49 -12.29
C LYS A 42 -1.73 -20.27 -10.81
N THR A 43 -2.70 -19.97 -9.97
CA THR A 43 -2.53 -19.64 -8.53
C THR A 43 -3.36 -20.54 -7.61
N ASN A 44 -4.01 -21.57 -8.17
CA ASN A 44 -4.85 -22.51 -7.43
C ASN A 44 -4.06 -23.64 -6.72
N SER A 45 -2.72 -23.63 -6.79
CA SER A 45 -1.92 -24.59 -6.04
C SER A 45 -1.76 -24.16 -4.57
N PRO A 46 -1.76 -25.08 -3.59
CA PRO A 46 -1.60 -24.76 -2.18
C PRO A 46 -0.33 -23.95 -1.86
N GLU A 47 0.75 -24.20 -2.59
CA GLU A 47 2.03 -23.51 -2.44
C GLU A 47 1.90 -22.03 -2.82
N LYS A 48 1.19 -21.74 -3.92
CA LYS A 48 0.99 -20.37 -4.40
C LYS A 48 0.01 -19.60 -3.52
N ILE A 49 -1.03 -20.26 -3.01
CA ILE A 49 -1.93 -19.67 -2.01
C ILE A 49 -1.16 -19.30 -0.74
N THR A 50 -0.27 -20.18 -0.27
CA THR A 50 0.58 -19.92 0.90
C THR A 50 1.56 -18.78 0.66
N MET A 51 2.14 -18.71 -0.55
CA MET A 51 2.98 -17.59 -0.98
C MET A 51 2.21 -16.26 -0.95
N LEU A 52 0.99 -16.23 -1.49
CA LEU A 52 0.13 -15.05 -1.49
C LEU A 52 -0.24 -14.61 -0.07
N ARG A 53 -0.50 -15.57 0.84
CA ARG A 53 -0.73 -15.25 2.26
C ARG A 53 0.49 -14.62 2.94
N LYS A 54 1.70 -15.14 2.67
CA LYS A 54 2.96 -14.53 3.17
C LYS A 54 3.16 -13.11 2.62
N GLY A 55 2.73 -12.86 1.38
CA GLY A 55 2.76 -11.55 0.73
C GLY A 55 1.71 -10.54 1.22
N LYS A 56 0.90 -10.88 2.25
CA LYS A 56 -0.19 -10.03 2.78
C LYS A 56 -1.29 -9.72 1.75
N TYR A 57 -1.49 -10.61 0.78
CA TYR A 57 -2.62 -10.57 -0.14
C TYR A 57 -3.84 -11.22 0.52
N THR A 58 -4.97 -10.53 0.45
CA THR A 58 -6.27 -11.07 0.83
C THR A 58 -6.84 -11.80 -0.38
N ILE A 59 -7.24 -13.05 -0.19
CA ILE A 59 -7.73 -13.90 -1.29
C ILE A 59 -9.24 -13.67 -1.44
N ALA A 60 -9.67 -13.36 -2.66
CA ALA A 60 -11.08 -13.39 -3.06
C ALA A 60 -11.31 -14.56 -4.01
N TYR A 61 -12.39 -15.30 -3.75
CA TYR A 61 -12.84 -16.43 -4.57
C TYR A 61 -13.72 -15.94 -5.72
#